data_AF-A0A3D6DKG2-F1
#
_entry.id   AF-A0A3D6DKG2-F1
#
_cell.length_a   1.000
_cell.length_b   1.000
_cell.length_c   1.000
_cell.angle_alpha   90.00
_cell.angle_beta   90.00
_cell.angle_gamma   90.00
#
_symmetry.space_group_name_H-M   'P 1'
#
loop_
_entity.id
_entity.type
_entity.pdbx_description
1 polymer ?
#
loop_
_entity_poly.entity_id
_entity_poly.type
_entity_poly.pdbx_seq_one_letter_code
_entity_poly.pdbx_strand_id
1 'polypeptide(L)'
;NVPYDRIMLPSIELLSEFAQDNTLTEAQRQRAGALAKQVGSELFATLSGDVNYFFSLEDDYYLAANSEIQMAMAVSQRVAGALSDALPEDPEVEAISAAMSQLLKDRTARQNGPLSDPAVFNPDAR
;
A
#
# COMPACT_ATOMS: atom_id res chain seq x y z
N ASN A 1 -18.97 -11.59 3.24
CA ASN A 1 -18.06 -10.85 2.34
C ASN A 1 -16.64 -11.16 2.72
N VAL A 2 -15.91 -11.86 1.87
CA VAL A 2 -14.45 -11.93 1.99
C VAL A 2 -13.93 -10.55 1.59
N PRO A 3 -13.11 -9.87 2.41
CA PRO A 3 -12.55 -8.56 2.04
C PRO A 3 -11.81 -8.66 0.70
N TYR A 4 -12.06 -7.72 -0.20
CA TYR A 4 -11.50 -7.66 -1.56
C TYR A 4 -9.98 -7.83 -1.56
N ASP A 5 -9.32 -7.19 -0.59
CA ASP A 5 -7.87 -7.15 -0.40
C ASP A 5 -7.25 -8.53 -0.12
N ARG A 6 -8.00 -9.44 0.51
CA ARG A 6 -7.53 -10.81 0.81
C ARG A 6 -7.45 -11.71 -0.42
N ILE A 7 -8.19 -11.40 -1.48
CA ILE A 7 -8.22 -12.21 -2.71
C ILE A 7 -7.21 -11.68 -3.73
N MET A 8 -6.99 -10.37 -3.76
CA MET A 8 -6.22 -9.73 -4.82
C MET A 8 -4.71 -9.89 -4.63
N LEU A 9 -4.19 -9.83 -3.40
CA LEU A 9 -2.75 -9.99 -3.16
C LEU A 9 -2.20 -11.36 -3.65
N PRO A 10 -2.79 -12.53 -3.30
CA PRO A 10 -2.33 -13.80 -3.84
C PRO A 10 -2.39 -13.87 -5.37
N SER A 11 -3.37 -13.20 -5.98
CA SER A 11 -3.52 -13.18 -7.43
C SER A 11 -2.40 -12.36 -8.09
N ILE A 12 -2.03 -11.22 -7.50
CA ILE A 12 -0.92 -10.39 -7.94
C ILE A 12 0.39 -11.17 -7.83
N GLU A 13 0.64 -11.82 -6.68
CA GLU A 13 1.86 -12.61 -6.46
C GLU A 13 1.98 -13.75 -7.47
N LEU A 14 0.90 -14.50 -7.73
CA LEU A 14 0.90 -15.56 -8.73
C LEU A 14 1.16 -15.03 -10.16
N LEU A 15 0.54 -13.91 -10.53
CA LEU A 15 0.77 -13.29 -11.84
C LEU A 15 2.21 -12.78 -11.99
N SER A 16 2.77 -12.23 -10.91
CA SER A 16 4.18 -11.82 -10.83
C SER A 16 5.15 -13.01 -10.95
N GLU A 17 4.81 -14.16 -10.38
CA GLU A 17 5.57 -15.40 -10.55
C GLU A 17 5.52 -15.88 -12.01
N PHE A 18 4.33 -15.89 -12.63
CA PHE A 18 4.19 -16.24 -14.04
C PHE A 18 4.91 -15.29 -14.99
N ALA A 19 5.03 -14.00 -14.63
CA ALA A 19 5.80 -13.04 -15.42
C ALA A 19 7.30 -13.38 -15.47
N GLN A 20 7.80 -14.17 -14.51
CA GLN A 20 9.20 -14.57 -14.38
C GLN A 20 9.44 -16.05 -14.77
N ASP A 21 8.37 -16.79 -15.11
CA ASP A 21 8.46 -18.22 -15.40
C ASP A 21 9.03 -18.51 -16.80
N ASN A 22 10.25 -19.05 -16.83
CA ASN A 22 10.96 -19.42 -18.06
C ASN A 22 10.34 -20.62 -18.80
N THR A 23 9.44 -21.37 -18.16
CA THR A 23 8.70 -22.47 -18.80
C THR A 23 7.55 -21.96 -19.67
N LEU A 24 7.11 -20.71 -19.46
CA LEU A 24 6.09 -20.06 -20.27
C LEU A 24 6.69 -19.42 -21.53
N THR A 25 5.83 -19.12 -22.50
CA THR A 25 6.22 -18.31 -23.66
C THR A 25 6.40 -16.84 -23.25
N GLU A 26 7.19 -16.10 -24.04
CA GLU A 26 7.38 -14.66 -23.82
C GLU A 26 6.04 -13.90 -23.80
N ALA A 27 5.13 -14.21 -24.73
CA ALA A 27 3.81 -13.58 -24.77
C ALA A 27 2.96 -13.89 -23.51
N GLN A 28 3.09 -15.08 -22.93
CA GLN A 28 2.41 -15.43 -21.68
C GLN A 28 3.00 -14.67 -20.49
N ARG A 29 4.33 -14.60 -20.39
CA ARG A 29 5.03 -13.82 -19.34
C ARG A 29 4.64 -12.34 -19.40
N GLN A 30 4.70 -11.73 -20.58
CA GLN A 30 4.32 -10.33 -20.78
C GLN A 30 2.86 -10.07 -20.40
N ARG A 31 1.95 -10.99 -20.78
CA ARG A 31 0.54 -10.88 -20.40
C ARG A 31 0.33 -11.01 -18.89
N ALA A 32 1.05 -11.93 -18.25
CA ALA A 32 1.00 -12.10 -16.80
C ALA A 32 1.51 -10.84 -16.08
N GLY A 33 2.65 -10.28 -16.52
CA GLY A 33 3.19 -9.03 -16.00
C GLY A 33 2.22 -7.86 -16.18
N ALA A 34 1.62 -7.70 -17.36
CA ALA A 34 0.63 -6.64 -17.60
C ALA A 34 -0.59 -6.76 -16.67
N LEU A 35 -1.10 -7.97 -16.44
CA LEU A 35 -2.20 -8.21 -15.50
C LEU A 35 -1.79 -7.98 -14.05
N ALA A 36 -0.60 -8.44 -13.65
CA ALA A 36 -0.04 -8.19 -12.33
C ALA A 36 0.03 -6.69 -12.07
N LYS A 37 0.60 -5.92 -13.01
CA LYS A 37 0.68 -4.46 -12.93
C LYS A 37 -0.69 -3.81 -12.82
N GLN A 38 -1.64 -4.17 -13.69
CA GLN A 38 -2.97 -3.57 -13.65
C GLN A 38 -3.62 -3.75 -12.27
N VAL A 39 -3.70 -4.99 -11.81
CA VAL A 39 -4.38 -5.32 -10.56
C VAL A 39 -3.61 -4.80 -9.35
N GLY A 40 -2.28 -4.90 -9.39
CA GLY A 40 -1.39 -4.43 -8.33
C GLY A 40 -1.41 -2.92 -8.17
N SER A 41 -1.37 -2.15 -9.26
CA SER A 41 -1.48 -0.70 -9.23
C SER A 41 -2.81 -0.24 -8.66
N GLU A 42 -3.92 -0.88 -9.04
CA GLU A 42 -5.25 -0.59 -8.48
C GLU A 42 -5.31 -0.85 -6.98
N LEU A 43 -4.87 -2.03 -6.53
CA LEU A 43 -4.86 -2.39 -5.10
C LEU A 43 -3.95 -1.45 -4.30
N PHE A 44 -2.76 -1.14 -4.81
CA PHE A 44 -1.84 -0.22 -4.16
C PHE A 44 -2.45 1.19 -4.03
N ALA A 45 -3.10 1.70 -5.08
CA ALA A 45 -3.75 3.01 -5.05
C ALA A 45 -4.86 3.07 -4.01
N THR A 46 -5.67 2.03 -3.88
CA THR A 46 -6.72 1.95 -2.83
C THR A 46 -6.10 1.98 -1.44
N LEU A 47 -5.15 1.08 -1.16
CA LEU A 47 -4.58 0.94 0.18
C LEU A 47 -3.73 2.15 0.60
N SER A 48 -2.99 2.73 -0.34
CA SER A 48 -2.24 3.97 -0.08
C SER A 48 -3.18 5.15 0.16
N GLY A 49 -4.32 5.21 -0.55
CA GLY A 49 -5.39 6.16 -0.28
C GLY A 49 -5.93 6.05 1.14
N ASP A 50 -6.22 4.83 1.59
CA ASP A 50 -6.71 4.56 2.95
C ASP A 50 -5.67 4.97 4.01
N VAL A 51 -4.40 4.61 3.81
CA VAL A 51 -3.31 5.00 4.72
C VAL A 51 -3.19 6.52 4.81
N ASN A 52 -3.20 7.22 3.68
CA ASN A 52 -3.14 8.69 3.66
C ASN A 52 -4.34 9.32 4.36
N TYR A 53 -5.53 8.76 4.18
CA TYR A 53 -6.71 9.19 4.93
C TYR A 53 -6.48 9.02 6.43
N PHE A 54 -6.03 7.85 6.89
CA PHE A 54 -5.76 7.63 8.30
C PHE A 54 -4.70 8.57 8.87
N PHE A 55 -3.66 8.90 8.10
CA PHE A 55 -2.62 9.85 8.52
C PHE A 55 -3.15 11.28 8.71
N SER A 56 -4.22 11.65 8.00
CA SER A 56 -4.87 12.95 8.13
C SER A 56 -5.80 13.08 9.36
N LEU A 57 -6.10 11.97 10.02
CA LEU A 57 -7.00 11.95 11.16
C LEU A 57 -6.36 12.55 12.42
N GLU A 58 -7.22 13.06 13.31
CA GLU A 58 -6.83 13.40 14.68
C GLU A 58 -6.28 12.17 15.42
N ASP A 59 -5.49 12.41 16.47
CA ASP A 59 -4.71 11.38 17.14
C ASP A 59 -5.55 10.20 17.65
N ASP A 60 -6.71 10.48 18.26
CA ASP A 60 -7.58 9.42 18.80
C ASP A 60 -8.10 8.49 17.70
N TYR A 61 -8.46 9.04 16.54
CA TYR A 61 -8.92 8.26 15.40
C TYR A 61 -7.77 7.56 14.66
N TYR A 62 -6.61 8.20 14.57
CA TYR A 62 -5.39 7.58 14.04
C TYR A 62 -4.98 6.35 14.89
N LEU A 63 -5.01 6.49 16.21
CA LEU A 63 -4.70 5.41 17.15
C LEU A 63 -5.72 4.28 17.05
N ALA A 64 -7.01 4.62 16.91
CA ALA A 64 -8.07 3.64 16.71
C ALA A 64 -7.91 2.85 15.40
N ALA A 65 -7.38 3.46 14.34
CA ALA A 65 -7.13 2.84 13.03
C ALA A 65 -5.76 2.16 12.90
N ASN A 66 -5.00 2.00 13.99
CA ASN A 66 -3.63 1.49 13.92
C ASN A 66 -3.51 0.09 13.30
N SER A 67 -4.50 -0.80 13.53
CA SER A 67 -4.53 -2.13 12.90
C SER A 67 -4.71 -2.06 11.39
N GLU A 68 -5.60 -1.19 10.94
CA GLU A 68 -5.95 -0.97 9.54
C GLU A 68 -4.76 -0.37 8.79
N ILE A 69 -4.10 0.63 9.39
CA ILE A 69 -2.86 1.21 8.87
C ILE A 69 -1.79 0.12 8.71
N GLN A 70 -1.59 -0.72 9.73
CA GLN A 70 -0.57 -1.78 9.67
C GLN A 70 -0.85 -2.78 8.56
N MET A 71 -2.10 -3.21 8.43
CA MET A 71 -2.53 -4.13 7.38
C MET A 71 -2.35 -3.51 6.00
N ALA A 72 -2.87 -2.31 5.77
CA ALA A 72 -2.78 -1.65 4.47
C ALA A 72 -1.32 -1.41 4.06
N MET A 73 -0.48 -0.95 4.99
CA MET A 73 0.96 -0.81 4.76
C MET A 73 1.64 -2.13 4.40
N ALA A 74 1.34 -3.21 5.11
CA ALA A 74 1.94 -4.52 4.86
C ALA A 74 1.53 -5.08 3.48
N VAL A 75 0.26 -4.93 3.11
CA VAL A 75 -0.23 -5.37 1.79
C VAL A 75 0.37 -4.50 0.69
N SER A 76 0.36 -3.17 0.82
CA SER A 76 0.99 -2.26 -0.16
C SER A 76 2.48 -2.57 -0.38
N GLN A 77 3.21 -2.90 0.70
CA GLN A 77 4.62 -3.26 0.58
C GLN A 77 4.82 -4.58 -0.17
N ARG A 78 3.97 -5.59 0.06
CA ARG A 78 4.03 -6.86 -0.69
C ARG A 78 3.68 -6.67 -2.16
N VAL A 79 2.67 -5.86 -2.47
CA VAL A 79 2.31 -5.52 -3.86
C VAL A 79 3.47 -4.82 -4.56
N ALA A 80 4.05 -3.79 -3.94
CA ALA A 80 5.19 -3.08 -4.51
C ALA A 80 6.39 -4.01 -4.75
N GLY A 81 6.69 -4.92 -3.80
CA GLY A 81 7.74 -5.92 -3.97
C GLY A 81 7.47 -6.88 -5.13
N ALA A 82 6.28 -7.50 -5.16
CA ALA A 82 5.91 -8.45 -6.19
C ALA A 82 5.92 -7.84 -7.61
N LEU A 83 5.54 -6.56 -7.74
CA LEU A 83 5.62 -5.85 -9.01
C LEU A 83 7.06 -5.52 -9.40
N SER A 84 7.87 -5.03 -8.47
CA SER A 84 9.28 -4.69 -8.73
C SER A 84 10.12 -5.89 -9.11
N ASP A 85 9.84 -7.05 -8.52
CA ASP A 85 10.52 -8.31 -8.89
C ASP A 85 10.11 -8.77 -10.30
N ALA A 86 8.83 -8.63 -10.65
CA ALA A 86 8.30 -9.09 -11.94
C ALA A 86 8.59 -8.14 -13.10
N LEU A 87 8.65 -6.83 -12.84
CA LEU A 87 8.73 -5.76 -13.84
C LEU A 87 9.73 -4.67 -13.39
N PRO A 88 11.02 -5.02 -13.20
CA PRO A 88 12.01 -4.12 -12.60
C PRO A 88 12.33 -2.86 -13.42
N GLU A 89 12.06 -2.90 -14.73
CA GLU A 89 12.33 -1.79 -15.66
C GLU A 89 11.05 -1.00 -16.03
N ASP A 90 9.90 -1.33 -15.45
CA ASP A 90 8.64 -0.62 -15.73
C ASP A 90 8.56 0.70 -14.92
N PRO A 91 8.40 1.85 -15.59
CA PRO A 91 8.42 3.16 -14.93
C PRO A 91 7.24 3.38 -13.97
N GLU A 92 6.09 2.73 -14.20
CA GLU A 92 4.97 2.82 -13.26
C GLU A 92 5.25 2.02 -11.99
N VAL A 93 5.93 0.88 -12.11
CA VAL A 93 6.35 0.05 -10.98
C VAL A 93 7.41 0.74 -10.14
N GLU A 94 8.34 1.46 -10.78
CA GLU A 94 9.30 2.33 -10.09
C GLU A 94 8.57 3.42 -9.29
N ALA A 95 7.54 4.05 -9.87
CA ALA A 95 6.73 5.06 -9.19
C ALA A 95 5.97 4.48 -7.97
N ILE A 96 5.44 3.25 -8.07
CA ILE A 96 4.81 2.54 -6.94
C ILE A 96 5.82 2.31 -5.81
N SER A 97 7.04 1.87 -6.14
CA SER A 97 8.11 1.67 -5.16
C SER A 97 8.53 2.97 -4.47
N ALA A 98 8.59 4.08 -5.22
CA ALA A 98 8.86 5.40 -4.67
C ALA A 98 7.73 5.87 -3.74
N ALA A 99 6.46 5.68 -4.14
CA ALA A 99 5.30 6.01 -3.33
C ALA A 99 5.27 5.18 -2.02
N MET A 100 5.59 3.88 -2.08
CA MET A 100 5.70 3.04 -0.89
C MET A 100 6.80 3.53 0.07
N SER A 101 7.95 3.94 -0.49
CA SER A 101 9.03 4.54 0.30
C SER A 101 8.61 5.83 0.97
N GLN A 102 7.77 6.64 0.32
CA GLN A 102 7.22 7.86 0.90
C GLN A 102 6.23 7.56 2.04
N LEU A 103 5.31 6.61 1.85
CA LEU A 103 4.37 6.18 2.90
C LEU A 103 5.09 5.70 4.16
N LEU A 104 6.22 5.00 4.03
CA LEU A 104 7.03 4.57 5.18
C LEU A 104 7.64 5.76 5.94
N LYS A 105 8.09 6.80 5.22
CA LYS A 105 8.58 8.04 5.82
C LYS A 105 7.46 8.78 6.54
N ASP A 106 6.30 8.91 5.90
CA ASP A 106 5.14 9.61 6.45
C ASP A 106 4.61 8.91 7.70
N ARG A 107 4.57 7.57 7.68
CA ARG A 107 4.25 6.76 8.87
C ARG A 107 5.20 7.05 10.02
N THR A 108 6.51 7.04 9.74
CA THR A 108 7.54 7.28 10.75
C THR A 108 7.43 8.70 11.31
N ALA A 109 7.16 9.69 10.46
CA ALA A 109 6.92 11.06 10.87
C ALA A 109 5.67 11.18 11.75
N ARG A 110 4.56 10.49 11.41
CA ARG A 110 3.34 10.50 12.22
C ARG A 110 3.52 9.84 13.57
N GLN A 111 4.31 8.77 13.65
CA GLN A 111 4.62 8.06 14.90
C GLN A 111 5.57 8.85 15.82
N ASN A 112 6.46 9.67 15.25
CA ASN A 112 7.46 10.44 16.00
C ASN A 112 7.08 11.91 16.21
N GLY A 113 6.00 12.39 15.58
CA GLY A 113 5.50 13.75 15.77
C GLY A 113 4.93 13.95 17.18
N PRO A 114 4.82 15.20 17.66
CA PRO A 114 4.12 15.46 18.91
C PRO A 114 2.68 14.95 18.77
N LEU A 115 2.27 14.04 19.67
CA LEU A 115 0.86 13.79 19.90
C LEU A 115 0.25 15.16 20.24
N SER A 116 -0.73 15.58 19.47
CA SER A 116 -1.50 16.78 19.78
C SER A 116 -2.05 16.61 21.18
N ASP A 117 -1.76 17.55 22.08
CA ASP A 117 -2.36 17.53 23.41
C ASP A 117 -3.87 17.38 23.24
N PRO A 118 -4.53 16.45 23.96
CA PRO A 118 -5.97 16.32 23.89
C PRO A 118 -6.59 17.69 24.18
N ALA A 119 -7.64 18.06 23.45
CA ALA A 119 -8.32 19.32 23.66
C ALA A 119 -8.78 19.42 25.12
N VAL A 120 -8.01 20.14 25.95
CA VAL A 120 -8.39 20.40 27.33
C VAL A 120 -9.57 21.36 27.25
N PHE A 121 -10.76 20.86 27.61
CA PHE A 121 -11.95 21.69 27.75
C PHE A 121 -11.61 22.88 28.64
N ASN A 122 -11.61 24.09 28.08
CA ASN A 122 -11.37 25.33 28.80
C ASN A 122 -12.74 25.97 29.14
N PRO A 123 -13.24 25.82 30.38
CA PRO A 123 -14.52 26.39 30.78
C PRO A 123 -14.54 27.93 30.81
N ASP A 124 -13.38 28.59 30.67
CA ASP A 124 -13.22 30.04 30.81
C ASP A 124 -12.98 30.76 29.48
N ALA A 125 -13.04 30.08 28.33
CA ALA A 125 -13.01 30.74 27.03
C ALA A 125 -14.33 31.51 26.80
N ARG A 126 -14.33 32.80 27.09
CA ARG A 126 -15.40 33.77 26.82
C ARG A 126 -15.11 34.63 25.61
#